data_AF-A0A7C4CS57-F1
#
_entry.id   AF-A0A7C4CS57-F1
#
_cell.length_a   1.000
_cell.length_b   1.000
_cell.length_c   1.000
_cell.angle_alpha   90.00
_cell.angle_beta   90.00
_cell.angle_gamma   90.00
#
_symmetry.space_group_name_H-M   'P 1'
#
loop_
_entity.id
_entity.type
_entity.pdbx_description
1 polymer ?
#
loop_
_entity_poly.entity_id
_entity_poly.type
_entity_poly.pdbx_seq_one_letter_code
_entity_poly.pdbx_strand_id
1 'polypeptide(L)'
;MASTFGGFLLGFGLCLLLIGLGVIAILGIAWRYVAEPEEELEHYVVKLYNVIHSQEYEKIMRALKTLSLYTDRLVELIGEHGESLGIQHLGEHVKLIPNASHYMENIYSLSETAFLAMSAFDLVFYVAADSVHRLSWLAVVLGLILTAIGAVLLVRSRRRRIA
;
A
#
# COMPACT_ATOMS: atom_id res chain seq x y z
N MET A 1 -13.25 51.46 -7.81
CA MET A 1 -13.35 50.05 -7.35
C MET A 1 -12.66 49.03 -8.26
N ALA A 2 -12.39 49.31 -9.54
CA ALA A 2 -11.75 48.32 -10.44
C ALA A 2 -10.28 47.95 -10.11
N SER A 3 -9.51 48.81 -9.41
CA SER A 3 -8.09 48.51 -9.12
C SER A 3 -7.87 47.56 -7.95
N THR A 4 -8.81 47.48 -7.00
CA THR A 4 -8.74 46.51 -5.89
C THR A 4 -9.10 45.09 -6.36
N PHE A 5 -10.03 44.98 -7.31
CA PHE A 5 -10.44 43.70 -7.90
C PHE A 5 -9.33 43.06 -8.77
N GLY A 6 -8.60 43.86 -9.56
CA GLY A 6 -7.49 43.36 -10.38
C GLY A 6 -6.31 42.83 -9.55
N GLY A 7 -5.96 43.52 -8.45
CA GLY A 7 -4.94 43.05 -7.51
C GLY A 7 -5.34 41.78 -6.77
N PHE A 8 -6.61 41.67 -6.37
CA PHE A 8 -7.15 40.47 -5.72
C PHE A 8 -7.09 39.23 -6.63
N LEU A 9 -7.55 39.36 -7.88
CA LEU A 9 -7.51 38.26 -8.85
C LEU A 9 -6.09 37.79 -9.18
N LEU A 10 -5.14 38.74 -9.26
CA LEU A 10 -3.73 38.42 -9.48
C LEU A 10 -3.15 37.67 -8.29
N GLY A 11 -3.36 38.15 -7.06
CA GLY A 11 -2.88 37.48 -5.85
C GLY A 11 -3.48 36.09 -5.66
N PHE A 12 -4.80 35.97 -5.82
CA PHE A 12 -5.51 34.71 -5.68
C PHE A 12 -5.11 33.68 -6.76
N GLY A 13 -4.99 34.12 -8.01
CA GLY A 13 -4.53 33.25 -9.09
C GLY A 13 -3.09 32.76 -8.89
N LEU A 14 -2.21 33.60 -8.35
CA LEU A 14 -0.82 33.24 -8.06
C LEU A 14 -0.73 32.23 -6.90
N CYS A 15 -1.55 32.38 -5.86
CA CYS A 15 -1.68 31.39 -4.80
C CYS A 15 -2.16 30.03 -5.32
N LEU A 16 -3.19 29.99 -6.18
CA LEU A 16 -3.67 28.76 -6.79
C LEU A 16 -2.59 28.07 -7.64
N LEU A 17 -1.81 28.85 -8.38
CA LEU A 17 -0.68 28.37 -9.17
C LEU A 17 0.40 27.72 -8.29
N LEU A 18 0.80 28.39 -7.21
CA LEU A 18 1.83 27.88 -6.30
C LEU A 18 1.37 26.62 -5.57
N ILE A 19 0.12 26.58 -5.11
CA ILE A 19 -0.45 25.40 -4.45
C ILE A 19 -0.55 24.23 -5.44
N GLY A 20 -1.10 24.46 -6.64
CA GLY A 20 -1.24 23.42 -7.65
C GLY A 20 0.11 22.83 -8.09
N LEU A 21 1.11 23.68 -8.36
CA LEU A 21 2.46 23.23 -8.69
C LEU A 21 3.15 22.53 -7.51
N GLY A 22 2.97 23.03 -6.30
CA GLY A 22 3.52 22.41 -5.09
C GLY A 22 2.97 20.99 -4.87
N VAL A 23 1.67 20.81 -5.03
CA VAL A 23 1.02 19.49 -4.92
C VAL A 23 1.50 18.55 -6.04
N ILE A 24 1.61 19.02 -7.28
CA ILE A 24 2.15 18.21 -8.40
C ILE A 24 3.59 17.78 -8.12
N ALA A 25 4.44 18.68 -7.62
CA ALA A 25 5.83 18.37 -7.30
C ALA A 25 5.95 17.34 -6.16
N ILE A 26 5.18 17.51 -5.09
CA ILE A 26 5.17 16.57 -3.96
C ILE A 26 4.66 15.20 -4.41
N LEU A 27 3.58 15.15 -5.19
CA LEU A 27 3.06 13.90 -5.74
C LEU A 27 4.08 13.23 -6.66
N GLY A 28 4.76 13.98 -7.52
CA GLY A 28 5.80 13.41 -8.41
C GLY A 28 6.97 12.79 -7.63
N ILE A 29 7.37 13.40 -6.52
CA ILE A 29 8.39 12.84 -5.63
C ILE A 29 7.86 11.58 -4.92
N ALA A 30 6.66 11.65 -4.35
CA ALA A 30 6.04 10.51 -3.68
C ALA A 30 5.87 9.31 -4.63
N TRP A 31 5.44 9.56 -5.87
CA TRP A 31 5.29 8.53 -6.90
C TRP A 31 6.61 7.84 -7.20
N ARG A 32 7.71 8.59 -7.26
CA ARG A 32 9.04 8.02 -7.50
C ARG A 32 9.48 7.09 -6.36
N TYR A 33 9.20 7.46 -5.12
CA TYR A 33 9.56 6.63 -3.95
C TYR A 33 8.65 5.43 -3.75
N VAL A 34 7.41 5.48 -4.24
CA VAL A 34 6.44 4.38 -4.09
C VAL A 34 6.50 3.42 -5.29
N ALA A 35 6.66 3.92 -6.52
CA ALA A 35 6.63 3.09 -7.72
C ALA A 35 7.94 2.33 -8.01
N GLU A 36 9.11 2.83 -7.61
CA GLU A 36 10.39 2.11 -7.82
C GLU A 36 10.54 0.82 -6.98
N PRO A 37 10.13 0.75 -5.70
CA PRO A 37 10.19 -0.49 -4.90
C PRO A 37 8.98 -1.43 -5.08
N GLU A 38 7.90 -1.00 -5.74
CA GLU A 38 6.67 -1.79 -5.91
C GLU A 38 6.89 -3.03 -6.76
N GLU A 39 7.62 -2.96 -7.89
CA GLU A 39 7.77 -4.11 -8.79
C GLU A 39 8.52 -5.29 -8.14
N GLU A 40 9.55 -5.02 -7.34
CA GLU A 40 10.25 -6.09 -6.60
C GLU A 40 9.39 -6.62 -5.45
N LEU A 41 8.78 -5.74 -4.67
CA LEU A 41 7.97 -6.13 -3.52
C LEU A 41 6.73 -6.94 -3.95
N GLU A 42 6.03 -6.50 -4.99
CA GLU A 42 4.88 -7.20 -5.57
C GLU A 42 5.31 -8.58 -6.07
N HIS A 43 6.42 -8.67 -6.78
CA HIS A 43 6.94 -9.96 -7.23
C HIS A 43 7.24 -10.92 -6.06
N TYR A 44 7.86 -10.44 -4.97
CA TYR A 44 8.11 -11.26 -3.79
C TYR A 44 6.83 -11.68 -3.07
N VAL A 45 5.85 -10.77 -2.93
CA VAL A 45 4.56 -11.06 -2.29
C VAL A 45 3.76 -12.07 -3.10
N VAL A 46 3.67 -11.90 -4.43
CA VAL A 46 3.01 -12.84 -5.34
C VAL A 46 3.69 -14.21 -5.28
N LYS A 47 5.02 -14.24 -5.32
CA LYS A 47 5.78 -15.49 -5.25
C LYS A 47 5.56 -16.20 -3.92
N LEU A 48 5.57 -15.48 -2.80
CA LEU A 48 5.32 -16.03 -1.47
C LEU A 48 3.88 -16.56 -1.36
N TYR A 49 2.90 -15.80 -1.84
CA TYR A 49 1.49 -16.20 -1.91
C TYR A 49 1.34 -17.51 -2.68
N ASN A 50 1.94 -17.62 -3.86
CA ASN A 50 1.91 -18.83 -4.68
C ASN A 50 2.54 -20.06 -4.00
N VAL A 51 3.61 -19.87 -3.22
CA VAL A 51 4.22 -20.96 -2.46
C VAL A 51 3.29 -21.42 -1.34
N ILE A 52 2.72 -20.50 -0.58
CA ILE A 52 1.82 -20.80 0.54
C ILE A 52 0.50 -21.43 0.04
N HIS A 53 0.03 -21.04 -1.14
CA HIS A 53 -1.18 -21.58 -1.77
C HIS A 53 -0.89 -22.72 -2.76
N SER A 54 0.32 -23.28 -2.73
CA SER A 54 0.66 -24.44 -3.56
C SER A 54 -0.05 -25.70 -3.06
N GLN A 55 -0.30 -26.64 -3.98
CA GLN A 55 -0.88 -27.94 -3.62
C GLN A 55 0.01 -28.69 -2.62
N GLU A 56 1.32 -28.56 -2.74
CA GLU A 56 2.32 -29.15 -1.86
C GLU A 56 2.18 -28.61 -0.42
N TYR A 57 2.04 -27.29 -0.26
CA TYR A 57 1.85 -26.67 1.04
C TYR A 57 0.54 -27.13 1.69
N GLU A 58 -0.56 -27.15 0.94
CA GLU A 58 -1.85 -27.65 1.45
C GLU A 58 -1.81 -29.13 1.86
N LYS A 59 -1.11 -29.97 1.09
CA LYS A 59 -0.92 -31.39 1.42
C LYS A 59 -0.18 -31.54 2.74
N ILE A 60 0.90 -30.78 2.94
CA ILE A 60 1.69 -30.79 4.18
C ILE A 60 0.84 -30.29 5.35
N MET A 61 0.12 -29.18 5.18
CA MET A 61 -0.77 -28.63 6.20
C MET A 61 -1.85 -29.64 6.61
N ARG A 62 -2.50 -30.31 5.64
CA ARG A 62 -3.49 -31.38 5.92
C ARG A 62 -2.87 -32.60 6.60
N ALA A 63 -1.67 -32.99 6.20
CA ALA A 63 -0.94 -34.09 6.84
C ALA A 63 -0.61 -33.76 8.30
N LEU A 64 -0.11 -32.56 8.58
CA LEU A 64 0.18 -32.09 9.94
C LEU A 64 -1.09 -31.96 10.79
N LYS A 65 -2.20 -31.47 10.22
CA LYS A 65 -3.50 -31.42 10.89
C LYS A 65 -4.07 -32.79 11.20
N THR A 66 -3.77 -33.78 10.36
CA THR A 66 -4.15 -35.17 10.62
C THR A 66 -3.28 -35.75 11.74
N LEU A 67 -1.96 -35.57 11.64
CA LEU A 67 -1.02 -36.00 12.66
C LEU A 67 -1.26 -35.33 14.02
N SER A 68 -1.74 -34.08 14.02
CA SER A 68 -2.00 -33.36 15.26
C SER A 68 -3.02 -34.08 16.15
N LEU A 69 -4.00 -34.77 15.53
CA LEU A 69 -5.01 -35.57 16.24
C LEU A 69 -4.44 -36.79 16.98
N TYR A 70 -3.27 -37.26 16.56
CA TYR A 70 -2.59 -38.43 17.13
C TYR A 70 -1.40 -38.06 18.00
N THR A 71 -1.09 -36.76 18.14
CA THR A 71 0.11 -36.27 18.82
C THR A 71 0.26 -36.81 20.23
N ASP A 72 -0.80 -36.69 21.04
CA ASP A 72 -0.74 -37.10 22.45
C ASP A 72 -0.43 -38.60 22.58
N ARG A 73 -1.04 -39.41 21.72
CA ARG A 73 -0.81 -40.86 21.67
C ARG A 73 0.59 -41.22 21.17
N LEU A 74 1.11 -40.47 20.19
CA LEU A 74 2.48 -40.65 19.71
C LEU A 74 3.51 -40.27 20.79
N VAL A 75 3.25 -39.20 21.54
CA VAL A 75 4.08 -38.77 22.66
C VAL A 75 4.08 -39.80 23.78
N GLU A 76 2.91 -40.35 24.12
CA GLU A 76 2.77 -41.41 25.12
C GLU A 76 3.57 -42.66 24.70
N LEU A 77 3.41 -43.12 23.45
CA LEU A 77 4.17 -44.25 22.91
C LEU A 77 5.69 -44.03 22.93
N ILE A 78 6.14 -42.81 22.58
CA ILE A 78 7.56 -42.44 22.66
C ILE A 78 8.02 -42.36 24.13
N GLY A 79 7.16 -41.94 25.06
CA GLY A 79 7.46 -41.93 26.48
C GLY A 79 7.65 -43.34 27.04
N GLU A 80 6.77 -44.28 26.66
CA GLU A 80 6.78 -45.65 27.17
C GLU A 80 7.89 -46.51 26.56
N HIS A 81 8.13 -46.38 25.24
CA HIS A 81 9.03 -47.28 24.50
C HIS A 81 10.29 -46.57 23.98
N GLY A 82 10.31 -45.24 23.98
CA GLY A 82 11.36 -44.48 23.32
C GLY A 82 12.73 -44.53 23.99
N GLU A 83 12.81 -44.86 25.28
CA GLU A 83 14.09 -45.11 25.96
C GLU A 83 14.78 -46.35 25.38
N SER A 84 14.02 -47.44 25.21
CA SER A 84 14.54 -48.70 24.64
C SER A 84 14.98 -48.56 23.17
N LEU A 85 14.41 -47.61 22.45
CA LEU A 85 14.66 -47.34 21.03
C LEU A 85 15.63 -46.15 20.80
N GLY A 86 16.08 -45.46 21.87
CA GLY A 86 16.93 -44.27 21.76
C GLY A 86 16.25 -43.04 21.15
N ILE A 87 14.92 -43.00 21.09
CA ILE A 87 14.12 -41.94 20.44
C ILE A 87 13.34 -41.06 21.42
N GLN A 88 13.59 -41.16 22.72
CA GLN A 88 12.87 -40.39 23.74
C GLN A 88 12.85 -38.88 23.48
N HIS A 89 13.94 -38.34 22.91
CA HIS A 89 14.06 -36.93 22.50
C HIS A 89 13.07 -36.50 21.41
N LEU A 90 12.54 -37.44 20.60
CA LEU A 90 11.54 -37.13 19.57
C LEU A 90 10.18 -36.74 20.15
N GLY A 91 9.87 -37.14 21.39
CA GLY A 91 8.60 -36.82 22.02
C GLY A 91 8.35 -35.32 22.11
N GLU A 92 9.40 -34.53 22.37
CA GLU A 92 9.31 -33.06 22.39
C GLU A 92 9.02 -32.48 21.01
N HIS A 93 9.64 -33.02 19.96
CA HIS A 93 9.39 -32.58 18.59
C HIS A 93 7.97 -32.92 18.11
N VAL A 94 7.47 -34.11 18.48
CA VAL A 94 6.11 -34.53 18.15
C VAL A 94 5.08 -33.60 18.79
N LYS A 95 5.29 -33.16 20.03
CA LYS A 95 4.42 -32.15 20.70
C LYS A 95 4.28 -30.83 19.93
N LEU A 96 5.21 -30.50 19.03
CA LEU A 96 5.16 -29.27 18.24
C LEU A 96 4.24 -29.39 17.00
N ILE A 97 3.85 -30.60 16.60
CA ILE A 97 3.06 -30.85 15.37
C ILE A 97 1.74 -30.07 15.37
N PRO A 98 0.91 -30.05 16.44
CA PRO A 98 -0.32 -29.26 16.47
C PRO A 98 -0.07 -27.77 16.27
N ASN A 99 0.97 -27.24 16.94
CA ASN A 99 1.35 -25.83 16.81
C ASN A 99 1.82 -25.52 15.39
N ALA A 100 2.65 -26.37 14.79
CA ALA A 100 3.13 -26.21 13.42
C ALA A 100 1.97 -26.20 12.42
N SER A 101 1.01 -27.13 12.55
CA SER A 101 -0.20 -27.15 11.72
C SER A 101 -0.99 -25.85 11.84
N HIS A 102 -1.19 -25.38 13.07
CA HIS A 102 -1.93 -24.14 13.34
C HIS A 102 -1.20 -22.91 12.78
N TYR A 103 0.12 -22.82 12.93
CA TYR A 103 0.92 -21.75 12.34
C TYR A 103 0.83 -21.75 10.81
N MET A 104 0.88 -22.92 10.17
CA MET A 104 0.75 -23.02 8.72
C MET A 104 -0.62 -22.55 8.22
N GLU A 105 -1.70 -22.89 8.93
CA GLU A 105 -3.07 -22.45 8.62
C GLU A 105 -3.23 -20.93 8.81
N ASN A 106 -2.62 -20.36 9.85
CA ASN A 106 -2.60 -18.91 10.05
C ASN A 106 -1.79 -18.18 8.99
N ILE A 107 -0.63 -18.71 8.60
CA ILE A 107 0.19 -18.12 7.53
C ILE A 107 -0.57 -18.16 6.20
N TYR A 108 -1.28 -19.25 5.93
CA TYR A 108 -2.15 -19.37 4.76
C TYR A 108 -3.19 -18.24 4.71
N SER A 109 -4.00 -18.09 5.75
CA SER A 109 -5.06 -17.05 5.79
C SER A 109 -4.52 -15.62 5.84
N LEU A 110 -3.42 -15.38 6.56
CA LEU A 110 -2.76 -14.08 6.60
C LEU A 110 -2.21 -13.71 5.22
N SER A 111 -1.63 -14.65 4.49
CA SER A 111 -1.09 -14.39 3.16
C SER A 111 -2.20 -14.04 2.14
N GLU A 112 -3.38 -14.65 2.25
CA GLU A 112 -4.56 -14.27 1.45
C GLU A 112 -5.04 -12.85 1.78
N THR A 113 -5.13 -12.52 3.07
CA THR A 113 -5.51 -11.17 3.51
C THR A 113 -4.50 -10.12 3.03
N ALA A 114 -3.20 -10.43 3.12
CA ALA A 114 -2.13 -9.54 2.67
C ALA A 114 -2.13 -9.34 1.16
N PHE A 115 -2.33 -10.41 0.39
CA PHE A 115 -2.41 -10.35 -1.08
C PHE A 115 -3.59 -9.47 -1.53
N LEU A 116 -4.77 -9.65 -0.92
CA LEU A 116 -5.94 -8.82 -1.19
C LEU A 116 -5.71 -7.37 -0.77
N ALA A 117 -5.12 -7.13 0.40
CA ALA A 117 -4.84 -5.78 0.88
C ALA A 117 -3.86 -5.02 -0.03
N MET A 118 -2.84 -5.71 -0.56
CA MET A 118 -1.89 -5.12 -1.52
C MET A 118 -2.61 -4.66 -2.79
N SER A 119 -3.40 -5.54 -3.40
CA SER A 119 -4.17 -5.18 -4.61
C SER A 119 -5.17 -4.04 -4.40
N ALA A 120 -5.77 -3.95 -3.20
CA ALA A 120 -6.69 -2.88 -2.87
C ALA A 120 -5.97 -1.55 -2.61
N PHE A 121 -4.79 -1.59 -1.98
CA PHE A 121 -3.99 -0.40 -1.70
C PHE A 121 -3.52 0.26 -3.00
N ASP A 122 -3.00 -0.51 -3.95
CA ASP A 122 -2.55 0.01 -5.24
C ASP A 122 -3.70 0.68 -6.00
N LEU A 123 -4.87 0.04 -6.03
CA LEU A 123 -6.06 0.60 -6.68
C LEU A 123 -6.48 1.94 -6.04
N VAL A 124 -6.58 1.98 -4.71
CA VAL A 124 -7.02 3.18 -3.99
C VAL A 124 -5.99 4.31 -4.14
N PHE A 125 -4.71 3.99 -4.02
CA PHE A 125 -3.63 4.96 -4.12
C PHE A 125 -3.53 5.53 -5.54
N TYR A 126 -3.60 4.67 -6.56
CA TYR A 126 -3.60 5.09 -7.96
C TYR A 126 -4.80 6.00 -8.31
N VAL A 127 -6.01 5.61 -7.91
CA VAL A 127 -7.23 6.40 -8.17
C VAL A 127 -7.20 7.74 -7.43
N ALA A 128 -6.74 7.75 -6.17
CA ALA A 128 -6.59 8.97 -5.40
C ALA A 128 -5.54 9.90 -6.02
N ALA A 129 -4.38 9.36 -6.41
CA ALA A 129 -3.31 10.13 -7.02
C ALA A 129 -3.72 10.76 -8.37
N ASP A 130 -4.39 10.01 -9.25
CA ASP A 130 -4.91 10.55 -10.51
C ASP A 130 -5.94 11.67 -10.26
N SER A 131 -6.84 11.48 -9.29
CA SER A 131 -7.84 12.48 -8.93
C SER A 131 -7.21 13.78 -8.41
N VAL A 132 -6.22 13.67 -7.51
CA VAL A 132 -5.50 14.83 -6.97
C VAL A 132 -4.66 15.50 -8.07
N HIS A 133 -4.05 14.73 -8.96
CA HIS A 133 -3.29 15.28 -10.10
C HIS A 133 -4.18 16.11 -11.02
N ARG A 134 -5.36 15.59 -11.41
CA ARG A 134 -6.34 16.33 -12.23
C ARG A 134 -6.83 17.61 -11.56
N LEU A 135 -7.18 17.55 -10.27
CA LEU A 135 -7.61 18.72 -9.51
C LEU A 135 -6.51 19.78 -9.40
N SER A 136 -5.26 19.34 -9.18
CA SER A 136 -4.11 20.22 -9.10
C SER A 136 -3.85 20.90 -10.44
N TRP A 137 -3.99 20.17 -11.55
CA TRP A 137 -3.88 20.75 -12.90
C TRP A 137 -4.97 21.79 -13.18
N LEU A 138 -6.21 21.50 -12.81
CA LEU A 138 -7.30 22.48 -12.90
C LEU A 138 -7.02 23.73 -12.08
N ALA A 139 -6.45 23.59 -10.88
CA ALA A 139 -6.04 24.73 -10.05
C ALA A 139 -4.93 25.56 -10.72
N VAL A 140 -3.95 24.93 -11.38
CA VAL A 140 -2.90 25.61 -12.15
C VAL A 140 -3.49 26.39 -13.32
N VAL A 141 -4.38 25.76 -14.11
CA VAL A 141 -5.01 26.41 -15.27
C VAL A 141 -5.90 27.59 -14.84
N LEU A 142 -6.72 27.41 -13.80
CA LEU A 142 -7.54 28.49 -13.24
C LEU A 142 -6.66 29.61 -12.66
N GLY A 143 -5.58 29.26 -11.97
CA GLY A 143 -4.60 30.21 -11.45
C GLY A 143 -3.97 31.06 -12.55
N LEU A 144 -3.58 30.44 -13.67
CA LEU A 144 -3.06 31.13 -14.87
C LEU A 144 -4.09 32.07 -15.50
N ILE A 145 -5.34 31.64 -15.62
CA ILE A 145 -6.42 32.47 -16.19
C ILE A 145 -6.67 33.69 -15.28
N LEU A 146 -6.79 33.49 -13.97
CA LEU A 146 -7.08 34.55 -13.01
C LEU A 146 -5.93 35.56 -12.89
N THR A 147 -4.67 35.08 -12.93
CA THR A 147 -3.50 35.97 -12.97
C THR A 147 -3.46 36.79 -14.25
N ALA A 148 -3.72 36.20 -15.41
CA ALA A 148 -3.78 36.92 -16.68
C ALA A 148 -4.87 38.00 -16.68
N ILE A 149 -6.09 37.68 -16.22
CA ILE A 149 -7.20 38.64 -16.10
C ILE A 149 -6.85 39.75 -15.12
N GLY A 150 -6.32 39.40 -13.94
CA GLY A 150 -5.90 40.36 -12.92
C GLY A 150 -4.84 41.35 -13.43
N ALA A 151 -3.84 40.84 -14.16
CA ALA A 151 -2.80 41.64 -14.79
C ALA A 151 -3.36 42.61 -15.84
N VAL A 152 -4.25 42.14 -16.73
CA VAL A 152 -4.90 42.98 -17.76
C VAL A 152 -5.73 44.10 -17.11
N LEU A 153 -6.50 43.79 -16.07
CA LEU A 153 -7.32 44.77 -15.34
C LEU A 153 -6.45 45.81 -14.62
N LEU A 154 -5.34 45.38 -14.01
CA LEU A 154 -4.36 46.29 -13.38
C LEU A 154 -3.76 47.25 -14.41
N VAL A 155 -3.26 46.74 -15.52
CA VAL A 155 -2.67 47.55 -16.61
C VAL A 155 -3.68 48.56 -17.16
N ARG A 156 -4.92 48.11 -17.43
CA ARG A 156 -6.00 48.97 -17.94
C ARG A 156 -6.39 50.05 -16.94
N SER A 157 -6.45 49.73 -15.65
CA SER A 157 -6.76 50.69 -14.59
C SER A 157 -5.65 51.75 -14.44
N ARG A 158 -4.39 51.35 -14.63
CA ARG A 158 -3.23 52.25 -14.56
C ARG A 158 -3.20 53.21 -15.75
N ARG A 159 -3.49 52.75 -16.97
CA ARG A 159 -3.62 53.62 -18.16
C ARG A 159 -4.73 54.66 -18.01
N ARG A 160 -5.88 54.29 -17.43
CA ARG A 160 -7.00 55.22 -17.18
C ARG A 160 -6.76 56.26 -16.07
N ARG A 161 -5.69 56.12 -15.26
CA ARG A 161 -5.32 57.14 -14.26
C ARG A 161 -4.32 58.16 -14.80
N ILE A 162 -3.65 57.85 -15.91
CA ILE A 162 -2.59 58.69 -16.50
C ILE A 162 -3.15 59.53 -17.66
N ALA A 163 -4.22 59.07 -18.30
CA ALA A 163 -5.04 59.85 -19.24
C ALA A 163 -6.14 60.59 -18.50
#